data_AF-A0A957MAJ4-F1
#
_entry.id   AF-A0A957MAJ4-F1
#
_cell.length_a   1.000
_cell.length_b   1.000
_cell.length_c   1.000
_cell.angle_alpha   90.00
_cell.angle_beta   90.00
_cell.angle_gamma   90.00
#
_symmetry.space_group_name_H-M   'P 1'
#
loop_
_entity.id
_entity.type
_entity.pdbx_description
1 polymer ?
#
loop_
_entity_poly.entity_id
_entity_poly.type
_entity_poly.pdbx_seq_one_letter_code
_entity_poly.pdbx_strand_id
1 'polypeptide(L)'
;DEREKRIAELKAKMQASAKKAKASAEAEAPASAAPAKEAPAAAVENPAPAASAASAATATAVASAPAGEAPAKSGSNGAPTNGAAAAAEIAAATPVVSSAPAFQEDSPEAKARKEMNRREFLTYAWGGALGLVALQAGVGLFFFMMPRFKAGEFGGVFFIGPESALPPTSAPPDPFVAGKFWLVNTEDVGPKALYMVCTHLGCLYKWEQANNRFECPCHGSKFTREGFYIEGPAPRSLDTFVISIEGGEVAVDTGKKELGAPSADSPARAVPA
;
A
#
# COMPACT_ATOMS: atom_id res chain seq x y z
N ASP A 1 -42.14 23.83 -55.04
CA ASP A 1 -42.34 25.26 -54.66
C ASP A 1 -42.19 25.54 -53.16
N GLU A 2 -43.09 25.09 -52.28
CA GLU A 2 -43.02 25.46 -50.84
C GLU A 2 -41.82 24.84 -50.10
N ARG A 3 -41.48 23.59 -50.42
CA ARG A 3 -40.32 22.88 -49.85
C ARG A 3 -38.99 23.54 -50.22
N GLU A 4 -38.87 24.04 -51.44
CA GLU A 4 -37.66 24.72 -51.92
C GLU A 4 -37.51 26.10 -51.27
N LYS A 5 -38.63 26.81 -51.04
CA LYS A 5 -38.62 28.05 -50.25
C LYS A 5 -38.13 27.82 -48.82
N ARG A 6 -38.56 26.74 -48.16
CA ARG A 6 -38.10 26.37 -46.80
C ARG A 6 -36.61 26.01 -46.79
N ILE A 7 -36.11 25.31 -47.80
CA ILE A 7 -34.68 24.97 -47.92
C ILE A 7 -33.84 26.23 -48.15
N ALA A 8 -34.31 27.16 -48.99
CA ALA A 8 -33.63 28.43 -49.22
C ALA A 8 -33.57 29.30 -47.95
N GLU A 9 -34.66 29.34 -47.17
CA GLU A 9 -34.72 30.08 -45.91
C GLU A 9 -33.79 29.49 -44.83
N LEU A 10 -33.73 28.15 -44.73
CA LEU A 10 -32.81 27.46 -43.82
C LEU A 10 -31.35 27.71 -44.21
N LYS A 11 -31.02 27.68 -45.51
CA LYS A 11 -29.68 27.97 -46.00
C LYS A 11 -29.26 29.41 -45.71
N ALA A 12 -30.19 30.36 -45.85
CA ALA A 12 -29.94 31.76 -45.50
C ALA A 12 -29.71 31.96 -43.98
N LYS A 13 -30.48 31.26 -43.14
CA LYS A 13 -30.30 31.28 -41.68
C LYS A 13 -28.95 30.70 -41.25
N MET A 14 -28.51 29.60 -41.86
CA MET A 14 -27.20 28.99 -41.58
C MET A 14 -26.02 29.88 -42.04
N GLN A 15 -26.17 30.57 -43.17
CA GLN A 15 -25.13 31.51 -43.64
C GLN A 15 -25.04 32.76 -42.74
N ALA A 16 -26.18 33.25 -42.24
CA ALA A 16 -26.21 34.36 -41.28
C ALA A 16 -25.56 33.98 -39.94
N SER A 17 -25.80 32.77 -39.42
CA SER A 17 -25.17 32.30 -38.19
C SER A 17 -23.66 32.10 -38.35
N ALA A 18 -23.22 31.55 -39.49
CA ALA A 18 -21.80 31.40 -39.80
C ALA A 18 -21.07 32.75 -39.89
N LYS A 19 -21.72 33.76 -40.49
CA LYS A 19 -21.16 35.12 -40.58
C LYS A 19 -21.07 35.80 -39.21
N LYS A 20 -22.06 35.57 -38.33
CA LYS A 20 -22.04 36.06 -36.95
C LYS A 20 -20.94 35.40 -36.12
N ALA A 21 -20.75 34.09 -36.25
CA ALA A 21 -19.69 33.35 -35.57
C ALA A 21 -18.29 33.82 -36.03
N LYS A 22 -18.11 34.09 -37.32
CA LYS A 22 -16.85 34.64 -37.85
C LYS A 22 -16.56 36.05 -37.35
N ALA A 23 -17.58 36.91 -37.27
CA ALA A 23 -17.43 38.26 -36.72
C ALA A 23 -17.08 38.26 -35.22
N SER A 24 -17.53 37.25 -34.47
CA SER A 24 -17.18 37.06 -33.06
C SER A 24 -15.75 36.54 -32.87
N ALA A 25 -15.23 35.73 -33.80
CA ALA A 25 -13.86 35.23 -33.77
C ALA A 25 -12.79 36.29 -34.16
N GLU A 26 -13.16 37.29 -34.96
CA GLU A 26 -12.24 38.38 -35.36
C GLU A 26 -12.15 39.54 -34.34
N ALA A 27 -12.98 39.54 -33.30
CA ALA A 27 -12.96 40.57 -32.25
C ALA A 27 -12.05 40.24 -31.06
N GLU A 28 -11.47 39.04 -31.00
CA GLU A 28 -10.69 38.55 -29.86
C GLU A 28 -9.35 37.96 -30.33
N ALA A 29 -8.43 38.85 -30.71
CA ALA A 29 -7.02 38.51 -30.93
C ALA A 29 -6.13 39.47 -30.11
N PRO A 30 -5.34 38.98 -29.13
CA PRO A 30 -4.34 39.81 -28.47
C PRO A 30 -3.05 39.88 -29.29
N ALA A 31 -2.57 41.11 -29.44
CA ALA A 31 -1.24 41.44 -29.91
C ALA A 31 -0.18 41.15 -28.85
N SER A 32 0.93 40.50 -29.23
CA SER A 32 2.31 40.91 -28.93
C SER A 32 3.29 39.74 -29.13
N ALA A 33 4.28 39.96 -29.99
CA ALA A 33 5.40 39.08 -30.26
C ALA A 33 6.70 39.60 -29.62
N ALA A 34 7.71 38.71 -29.54
CA ALA A 34 9.18 38.92 -29.53
C ALA A 34 9.93 38.38 -28.26
N PRO A 35 11.25 38.04 -28.34
CA PRO A 35 11.68 36.66 -28.63
C PRO A 35 12.85 36.10 -27.76
N ALA A 36 13.05 34.78 -27.89
CA ALA A 36 14.26 33.93 -27.78
C ALA A 36 15.42 34.26 -26.79
N LYS A 37 15.78 33.26 -25.97
CA LYS A 37 17.18 32.94 -25.64
C LYS A 37 17.39 31.43 -25.48
N GLU A 38 18.54 31.00 -25.97
CA GLU A 38 18.94 29.63 -26.33
C GLU A 38 19.79 28.97 -25.22
N ALA A 39 19.48 27.68 -24.94
CA ALA A 39 20.37 26.55 -24.58
C ALA A 39 21.23 26.58 -23.28
N PRO A 40 21.78 25.43 -22.79
CA PRO A 40 21.80 24.10 -23.38
C PRO A 40 21.43 22.91 -22.46
N ALA A 41 21.36 21.76 -23.14
CA ALA A 41 21.16 20.39 -22.68
C ALA A 41 22.16 19.90 -21.61
N ALA A 42 21.67 19.04 -20.71
CA ALA A 42 22.50 18.13 -19.94
C ALA A 42 22.00 16.70 -20.16
N ALA A 43 22.80 15.94 -20.89
CA ALA A 43 22.73 14.49 -20.96
C ALA A 43 23.04 13.90 -19.57
N VAL A 44 22.30 12.88 -19.16
CA VAL A 44 22.69 12.02 -18.04
C VAL A 44 22.74 10.59 -18.56
N GLU A 45 23.94 10.18 -18.95
CA GLU A 45 24.35 8.78 -18.99
C GLU A 45 24.21 8.18 -17.58
N ASN A 46 23.64 6.99 -17.47
CA ASN A 46 23.82 6.14 -16.29
C ASN A 46 24.69 4.94 -16.66
N PRO A 47 25.82 4.72 -15.97
CA PRO A 47 26.69 3.58 -16.20
C PRO A 47 26.15 2.31 -15.54
N ALA A 48 26.58 1.18 -16.09
CA ALA A 48 26.28 -0.19 -15.67
C ALA A 48 26.57 -0.45 -14.16
N PRO A 49 25.85 -1.37 -13.50
CA PRO A 49 26.15 -1.74 -12.13
C PRO A 49 27.39 -2.66 -12.06
N ALA A 50 28.44 -2.13 -11.46
CA ALA A 50 29.58 -2.90 -11.00
C ALA A 50 29.21 -3.73 -9.75
N ALA A 51 29.81 -4.92 -9.70
CA ALA A 51 29.71 -5.92 -8.66
C ALA A 51 30.17 -5.44 -7.27
N SER A 52 29.55 -6.00 -6.23
CA SER A 52 30.09 -6.12 -4.88
C SER A 52 29.56 -7.44 -4.30
N ALA A 53 30.33 -8.51 -4.43
CA ALA A 53 31.29 -8.99 -3.43
C ALA A 53 30.59 -9.66 -2.23
N ALA A 54 30.36 -10.97 -2.40
CA ALA A 54 30.09 -11.91 -1.34
C ALA A 54 31.30 -11.99 -0.39
N SER A 55 31.06 -11.87 0.93
CA SER A 55 32.07 -12.20 1.93
C SER A 55 31.90 -13.67 2.33
N ALA A 56 32.94 -14.44 2.03
CA ALA A 56 33.08 -15.85 2.35
C ALA A 56 33.39 -16.06 3.84
N ALA A 57 32.82 -17.14 4.35
CA ALA A 57 33.13 -17.76 5.62
C ALA A 57 34.61 -18.18 5.73
N THR A 58 35.15 -18.15 6.95
CA THR A 58 36.28 -19.01 7.33
C THR A 58 35.78 -20.04 8.34
N ALA A 59 36.02 -21.30 8.01
CA ALA A 59 35.64 -22.47 8.77
C ALA A 59 36.60 -22.75 9.93
N THR A 60 36.09 -23.39 10.99
CA THR A 60 36.85 -24.44 11.69
C THR A 60 35.87 -25.53 12.14
N ALA A 61 35.85 -26.61 11.35
CA ALA A 61 35.95 -28.03 11.73
C ALA A 61 35.90 -28.38 13.24
N VAL A 62 35.36 -29.51 13.73
CA VAL A 62 34.84 -30.77 13.15
C VAL A 62 34.11 -31.55 14.27
N ALA A 63 33.04 -32.26 13.89
CA ALA A 63 32.43 -33.50 14.43
C ALA A 63 32.13 -33.68 15.94
N SER A 64 30.87 -33.99 16.26
CA SER A 64 30.38 -35.39 16.38
C SER A 64 28.94 -35.45 16.90
N ALA A 65 28.11 -36.29 16.29
CA ALA A 65 26.88 -36.86 16.85
C ALA A 65 27.17 -38.35 17.18
N PRO A 66 26.32 -39.14 17.88
CA PRO A 66 24.93 -38.86 18.27
C PRO A 66 24.50 -39.28 19.71
N ALA A 67 23.25 -38.88 20.03
CA ALA A 67 22.21 -39.44 20.90
C ALA A 67 22.53 -40.47 22.03
N GLY A 68 21.92 -40.24 23.20
CA GLY A 68 21.51 -41.29 24.15
C GLY A 68 21.25 -40.83 25.60
N GLU A 69 19.97 -40.81 25.98
CA GLU A 69 19.38 -40.98 27.34
C GLU A 69 19.68 -40.02 28.53
N ALA A 70 18.61 -39.69 29.27
CA ALA A 70 18.54 -38.84 30.47
C ALA A 70 18.69 -39.66 31.79
N PRO A 71 18.38 -39.14 33.01
CA PRO A 71 18.62 -37.85 33.66
C PRO A 71 19.25 -37.99 35.09
N ALA A 72 19.51 -36.84 35.74
CA ALA A 72 19.13 -36.52 37.13
C ALA A 72 20.23 -36.10 38.15
N LYS A 73 19.83 -35.07 38.93
CA LYS A 73 20.21 -34.65 40.29
C LYS A 73 21.44 -33.74 40.51
N SER A 74 21.08 -32.51 40.92
CA SER A 74 21.42 -31.88 42.21
C SER A 74 22.91 -31.63 42.52
N GLY A 75 23.35 -30.40 42.27
CA GLY A 75 24.54 -29.82 42.89
C GLY A 75 24.16 -28.66 43.80
N SER A 76 24.27 -28.89 45.11
CA SER A 76 24.37 -27.83 46.11
C SER A 76 25.71 -27.11 45.96
N ASN A 77 25.78 -25.84 46.35
CA ASN A 77 26.66 -25.36 47.43
C ASN A 77 26.72 -23.83 47.49
N GLY A 78 26.58 -23.32 48.70
CA GLY A 78 26.86 -21.94 49.10
C GLY A 78 26.87 -21.85 50.62
N ALA A 79 27.89 -22.45 51.25
CA ALA A 79 28.27 -22.21 52.65
C ALA A 79 29.06 -20.87 52.74
N PRO A 80 29.56 -20.39 53.91
CA PRO A 80 29.51 -20.89 55.29
C PRO A 80 29.10 -19.78 56.32
N THR A 81 28.91 -20.06 57.61
CA THR A 81 29.94 -19.91 58.65
C THR A 81 29.35 -20.30 60.00
N ASN A 82 30.02 -21.24 60.68
CA ASN A 82 29.66 -21.70 62.02
C ASN A 82 30.48 -20.92 63.06
N GLY A 83 29.78 -20.32 64.02
CA GLY A 83 30.32 -19.87 65.30
C GLY A 83 30.16 -20.97 66.35
N ALA A 84 31.13 -21.02 67.25
CA ALA A 84 31.45 -22.10 68.18
C ALA A 84 30.32 -22.61 69.09
N ALA A 85 30.49 -23.88 69.47
CA ALA A 85 29.75 -24.62 70.48
C ALA A 85 29.78 -23.95 71.87
N ALA A 86 28.63 -24.00 72.56
CA ALA A 86 28.54 -23.94 74.02
C ALA A 86 27.60 -25.06 74.48
N ALA A 87 27.99 -25.70 75.58
CA ALA A 87 27.46 -26.94 76.11
C ALA A 87 26.00 -26.86 76.58
N ALA A 88 25.35 -28.04 76.58
CA ALA A 88 23.99 -28.26 77.01
C ALA A 88 23.79 -28.04 78.52
N GLU A 89 22.64 -27.46 78.88
CA GLU A 89 22.01 -27.69 80.18
C GLU A 89 20.53 -28.04 79.93
N ILE A 90 20.13 -29.23 80.39
CA ILE A 90 18.78 -29.77 80.23
C ILE A 90 17.93 -29.19 81.36
N ALA A 91 17.16 -28.14 81.09
CA ALA A 91 16.08 -27.71 81.97
C ALA A 91 14.78 -28.40 81.55
N ALA A 92 14.14 -29.08 82.51
CA ALA A 92 12.90 -29.82 82.33
C ALA A 92 11.80 -28.95 81.70
N ALA A 93 11.29 -29.37 80.54
CA ALA A 93 10.22 -28.69 79.84
C ALA A 93 8.87 -28.90 80.56
N THR A 94 8.24 -27.81 80.99
CA THR A 94 6.80 -27.78 81.29
C THR A 94 6.01 -27.91 79.98
N PRO A 95 4.93 -28.71 79.92
CA PRO A 95 4.14 -28.82 78.69
C PRO A 95 3.39 -27.51 78.43
N VAL A 96 3.77 -26.79 77.37
CA VAL A 96 3.00 -25.68 76.83
C VAL A 96 1.89 -26.29 75.98
N VAL A 97 0.65 -26.24 76.47
CA VAL A 97 -0.52 -26.63 75.69
C VAL A 97 -0.68 -25.62 74.56
N SER A 98 -0.36 -26.03 73.33
CA SER A 98 -0.60 -25.22 72.13
C SER A 98 -2.10 -25.21 71.84
N SER A 99 -2.77 -24.09 72.15
CA SER A 99 -4.12 -23.84 71.67
C SER A 99 -4.08 -23.66 70.15
N ALA A 100 -4.94 -24.39 69.43
CA ALA A 100 -5.05 -24.32 67.97
C ALA A 100 -5.28 -22.88 67.49
N PRO A 101 -4.63 -22.43 66.40
CA PRO A 101 -4.83 -21.08 65.88
C PRO A 101 -6.26 -20.93 65.36
N ALA A 102 -7.02 -20.01 65.95
CA ALA A 102 -8.33 -19.64 65.44
C ALA A 102 -8.15 -18.94 64.09
N PHE A 103 -8.78 -19.48 63.04
CA PHE A 103 -8.87 -18.81 61.75
C PHE A 103 -9.85 -17.63 61.87
N GLN A 104 -9.31 -16.43 62.02
CA GLN A 104 -10.11 -15.21 61.93
C GLN A 104 -10.26 -14.86 60.45
N GLU A 105 -11.47 -15.05 59.91
CA GLU A 105 -11.82 -14.54 58.59
C GLU A 105 -12.03 -13.03 58.66
N ASP A 106 -11.18 -12.28 58.00
CA ASP A 106 -11.36 -10.83 57.84
C ASP A 106 -12.70 -10.55 57.14
N SER A 107 -13.55 -9.75 57.79
CA SER A 107 -14.83 -9.28 57.25
C SER A 107 -14.64 -8.71 55.83
N PRO A 108 -15.59 -8.93 54.90
CA PRO A 108 -15.55 -8.33 53.56
C PRO A 108 -15.39 -6.81 53.59
N GLU A 109 -15.85 -6.14 54.65
CA GLU A 109 -15.69 -4.70 54.84
C GLU A 109 -14.25 -4.31 55.23
N ALA A 110 -13.52 -5.18 55.95
CA ALA A 110 -12.11 -4.97 56.29
C ALA A 110 -11.20 -5.18 55.07
N LYS A 111 -11.57 -6.09 54.16
CA LYS A 111 -10.93 -6.23 52.85
C LYS A 111 -11.19 -5.01 51.95
N ALA A 112 -12.38 -4.40 52.05
CA ALA A 112 -12.75 -3.19 51.32
C ALA A 112 -12.04 -1.92 51.84
N ARG A 113 -11.70 -1.86 53.14
CA ARG A 113 -10.94 -0.76 53.76
C ARG A 113 -9.44 -1.02 53.90
N LYS A 114 -8.85 -1.90 53.10
CA LYS A 114 -7.41 -2.10 53.15
C LYS A 114 -6.71 -0.83 52.65
N GLU A 115 -6.30 0.02 53.60
CA GLU A 115 -5.57 1.25 53.31
C GLU A 115 -4.31 0.90 52.51
N MET A 116 -4.20 1.47 51.31
CA MET A 116 -3.08 1.21 50.42
C MET A 116 -1.79 1.64 51.10
N ASN A 117 -0.82 0.72 51.17
CA ASN A 117 0.51 1.07 51.68
C ASN A 117 1.13 2.12 50.74
N ARG A 118 1.89 3.09 51.26
CA ARG A 118 2.61 4.08 50.45
C ARG A 118 3.42 3.43 49.33
N ARG A 119 4.04 2.27 49.61
CA ARG A 119 4.79 1.49 48.61
C ARG A 119 3.88 0.96 47.51
N GLU A 120 2.73 0.42 47.89
CA GLU A 120 1.72 -0.13 46.96
C GLU A 120 1.13 0.98 46.07
N PHE A 121 0.81 2.13 46.65
CA PHE A 121 0.42 3.32 45.89
C PHE A 121 1.49 3.77 44.90
N LEU A 122 2.75 3.90 45.34
CA LEU A 122 3.85 4.32 44.47
C LEU A 122 4.15 3.29 43.37
N THR A 123 4.03 1.99 43.66
CA THR A 123 4.21 0.93 42.65
C THR A 123 3.12 0.99 41.58
N TYR A 124 1.86 1.18 41.95
CA TYR A 124 0.79 1.33 40.96
C TYR A 124 0.86 2.65 40.20
N ALA A 125 1.24 3.75 40.84
CA ALA A 125 1.43 5.04 40.18
C ALA A 125 2.56 4.97 39.13
N TRP A 126 3.71 4.41 39.48
CA TRP A 126 4.82 4.20 38.55
C TRP A 126 4.47 3.18 37.47
N GLY A 127 3.83 2.07 37.82
CA GLY A 127 3.40 1.04 36.86
C GLY A 127 2.39 1.58 35.86
N GLY A 128 1.42 2.39 36.32
CA GLY A 128 0.45 3.06 35.46
C GLY A 128 1.10 4.10 34.54
N ALA A 129 2.03 4.91 35.07
CA ALA A 129 2.76 5.88 34.26
C ALA A 129 3.61 5.20 33.18
N LEU A 130 4.35 4.14 33.52
CA LEU A 130 5.13 3.36 32.57
C LEU A 130 4.24 2.64 31.55
N GLY A 131 3.10 2.12 31.98
CA GLY A 131 2.08 1.52 31.11
C GLY A 131 1.53 2.52 30.10
N LEU A 132 1.23 3.76 30.52
CA LEU A 132 0.76 4.83 29.63
C LEU A 132 1.83 5.22 28.61
N VAL A 133 3.09 5.35 29.04
CA VAL A 133 4.21 5.66 28.13
C VAL A 133 4.41 4.54 27.11
N ALA A 134 4.36 3.27 27.56
CA ALA A 134 4.46 2.12 26.67
C ALA A 134 3.28 2.07 25.67
N LEU A 135 2.06 2.38 26.11
CA LEU A 135 0.90 2.48 25.24
C LEU A 135 1.09 3.58 24.19
N GLN A 136 1.49 4.79 24.59
CA GLN A 136 1.70 5.91 23.68
C GLN A 136 2.80 5.60 22.66
N ALA A 137 3.92 5.03 23.11
CA ALA A 137 4.99 4.59 22.23
C ALA A 137 4.54 3.50 21.26
N GLY A 138 3.75 2.52 21.73
CA GLY A 138 3.20 1.45 20.91
C GLY A 138 2.24 1.96 19.83
N VAL A 139 1.35 2.89 20.18
CA VAL A 139 0.46 3.55 19.23
C VAL A 139 1.26 4.37 18.21
N GLY A 140 2.26 5.13 18.66
CA GLY A 140 3.15 5.88 17.77
C GLY A 140 3.90 4.98 16.78
N LEU A 141 4.45 3.86 17.26
CA LEU A 141 5.12 2.87 16.43
C LEU A 141 4.16 2.20 15.44
N PHE A 142 2.94 1.89 15.86
CA PHE A 142 1.91 1.32 14.99
C PHE A 142 1.57 2.26 13.81
N PHE A 143 1.33 3.55 14.10
CA PHE A 143 1.08 4.55 13.06
C PHE A 143 2.32 4.91 12.23
N PHE A 144 3.52 4.68 12.76
CA PHE A 144 4.76 4.82 12.02
C PHE A 144 5.00 3.65 11.05
N MET A 145 4.62 2.43 11.46
CA MET A 145 4.74 1.22 10.64
C MET A 145 3.68 1.15 9.53
N MET A 146 2.56 1.87 9.66
CA MET A 146 1.62 2.01 8.55
C MET A 146 2.24 2.80 7.38
N PRO A 147 2.06 2.32 6.13
CA PRO A 147 2.61 2.99 4.96
C PRO A 147 2.03 4.39 4.80
N ARG A 148 2.90 5.38 4.56
CA ARG A 148 2.49 6.75 4.21
C ARG A 148 2.63 6.95 2.70
N PHE A 149 1.50 6.98 2.01
CA PHE A 149 1.46 7.29 0.58
C PHE A 149 1.54 8.81 0.38
N LYS A 150 2.55 9.28 -0.37
CA LYS A 150 2.63 10.69 -0.80
C LYS A 150 1.98 10.86 -2.19
N ALA A 151 1.60 12.08 -2.53
CA ALA A 151 1.20 12.41 -3.89
C ALA A 151 2.38 12.15 -4.86
N GLY A 152 2.11 11.53 -6.01
CA GLY A 152 3.14 11.10 -6.98
C GLY A 152 3.87 9.79 -6.64
N GLU A 153 3.55 9.12 -5.54
CA GLU A 153 3.96 7.74 -5.27
C GLU A 153 2.77 6.78 -5.48
N PHE A 154 3.04 5.51 -5.78
CA PHE A 154 2.00 4.49 -5.92
C PHE A 154 1.14 4.41 -4.65
N GLY A 155 -0.18 4.57 -4.79
CA GLY A 155 -1.12 4.74 -3.69
C GLY A 155 -1.59 6.19 -3.46
N GLY A 156 -1.09 7.14 -4.25
CA GLY A 156 -1.55 8.52 -4.30
C GLY A 156 -2.07 8.95 -5.69
N VAL A 157 -2.31 10.24 -5.83
CA VAL A 157 -2.75 10.86 -7.09
C VAL A 157 -1.54 11.19 -7.97
N PHE A 158 -1.59 10.79 -9.24
CA PHE A 158 -0.61 11.09 -10.28
C PHE A 158 -1.17 12.11 -11.26
N PHE A 159 -0.45 13.19 -11.48
CA PHE A 159 -0.78 14.19 -12.49
C PHE A 159 -0.13 13.79 -13.82
N ILE A 160 -0.94 13.52 -14.85
CA ILE A 160 -0.47 13.17 -16.19
C ILE A 160 -0.16 14.44 -16.99
N GLY A 161 -0.84 15.54 -16.68
CA GLY A 161 -0.76 16.82 -17.38
C GLY A 161 -2.09 17.21 -18.02
N PRO A 162 -2.09 18.19 -18.94
CA PRO A 162 -3.32 18.70 -19.52
C PRO A 162 -4.04 17.64 -20.36
N GLU A 163 -5.37 17.71 -20.44
CA GLU A 163 -6.20 16.78 -21.22
C GLU A 163 -5.79 16.73 -22.69
N SER A 164 -5.30 17.84 -23.24
CA SER A 164 -4.77 17.91 -24.61
C SER A 164 -3.50 17.07 -24.85
N ALA A 165 -2.80 16.67 -23.79
CA ALA A 165 -1.60 15.84 -23.85
C ALA A 165 -1.90 14.33 -23.79
N LEU A 166 -3.17 13.94 -23.64
CA LEU A 166 -3.56 12.54 -23.69
C LEU A 166 -3.20 11.93 -25.06
N PRO A 167 -2.80 10.65 -25.11
CA PRO A 167 -2.52 10.00 -26.37
C PRO A 167 -3.77 10.03 -27.26
N PRO A 168 -3.61 10.17 -28.59
CA PRO A 168 -4.75 10.15 -29.49
C PRO A 168 -5.44 8.78 -29.45
N THR A 169 -6.71 8.74 -29.83
CA THR A 169 -7.58 7.57 -29.68
C THR A 169 -7.11 6.34 -30.47
N SER A 170 -6.23 6.50 -31.44
CA SER A 170 -5.59 5.43 -32.22
C SER A 170 -4.17 5.07 -31.79
N ALA A 171 -3.56 5.83 -30.87
CA ALA A 171 -2.18 5.58 -30.45
C ALA A 171 -2.04 4.33 -29.58
N PRO A 172 -0.88 3.65 -29.62
CA PRO A 172 -0.56 2.58 -28.68
C PRO A 172 -0.70 3.06 -27.22
N PRO A 173 -1.11 2.18 -26.29
CA PRO A 173 -1.07 2.44 -24.86
C PRO A 173 0.31 2.91 -24.39
N ASP A 174 0.33 3.94 -23.55
CA ASP A 174 1.56 4.51 -22.99
C ASP A 174 1.84 3.96 -21.58
N PRO A 175 3.03 3.40 -21.29
CA PRO A 175 3.32 2.85 -19.97
C PRO A 175 3.76 3.92 -18.96
N PHE A 176 2.97 4.11 -17.91
CA PHE A 176 3.34 4.92 -16.75
C PHE A 176 3.94 4.03 -15.66
N VAL A 177 5.25 3.77 -15.78
CA VAL A 177 5.99 2.84 -14.89
C VAL A 177 5.96 3.30 -13.42
N ALA A 178 5.99 4.61 -13.16
CA ALA A 178 5.94 5.17 -11.81
C ALA A 178 4.61 4.86 -11.09
N GLY A 179 3.49 4.95 -11.81
CA GLY A 179 2.14 4.65 -11.30
C GLY A 179 1.71 3.18 -11.50
N LYS A 180 2.54 2.37 -12.16
CA LYS A 180 2.24 0.97 -12.52
C LYS A 180 0.94 0.83 -13.33
N PHE A 181 0.63 1.77 -14.22
CA PHE A 181 -0.54 1.68 -15.09
C PHE A 181 -0.19 1.94 -16.56
N TRP A 182 -1.02 1.43 -17.46
CA TRP A 182 -1.05 1.82 -18.87
C TRP A 182 -2.11 2.90 -19.06
N LEU A 183 -1.73 3.99 -19.71
CA LEU A 183 -2.68 5.01 -20.14
C LEU A 183 -3.19 4.63 -21.52
N VAL A 184 -4.50 4.43 -21.61
CA VAL A 184 -5.21 4.10 -22.85
C VAL A 184 -6.26 5.17 -23.09
N ASN A 185 -6.39 5.63 -24.33
CA ASN A 185 -7.49 6.50 -24.73
C ASN A 185 -8.23 5.85 -25.89
N THR A 186 -9.53 5.58 -25.72
CA THR A 186 -10.38 4.99 -26.77
C THR A 186 -11.59 5.87 -27.05
N GLU A 187 -12.10 5.82 -28.29
CA GLU A 187 -13.23 6.67 -28.71
C GLU A 187 -14.53 6.31 -27.98
N ASP A 188 -14.75 5.02 -27.75
CA ASP A 188 -16.01 4.51 -27.20
C ASP A 188 -16.15 4.72 -25.69
N VAL A 189 -15.02 4.64 -24.96
CA VAL A 189 -15.02 4.63 -23.47
C VAL A 189 -14.23 5.79 -22.86
N GLY A 190 -13.40 6.48 -23.64
CA GLY A 190 -12.56 7.57 -23.18
C GLY A 190 -11.24 7.10 -22.55
N PRO A 191 -10.55 7.98 -21.81
CA PRO A 191 -9.29 7.66 -21.16
C PRO A 191 -9.48 6.66 -20.02
N LYS A 192 -8.61 5.66 -19.96
CA LYS A 192 -8.53 4.66 -18.89
C LYS A 192 -7.09 4.48 -18.44
N ALA A 193 -6.92 4.26 -17.14
CA ALA A 193 -5.65 3.89 -16.53
C ALA A 193 -5.73 2.42 -16.13
N LEU A 194 -5.22 1.52 -16.98
CA LEU A 194 -5.26 0.08 -16.74
C LEU A 194 -4.10 -0.32 -15.82
N TYR A 195 -4.38 -0.99 -14.72
CA TYR A 195 -3.34 -1.45 -13.81
C TYR A 195 -2.47 -2.50 -14.48
N MET A 196 -1.13 -2.32 -14.50
CA MET A 196 -0.17 -3.20 -15.20
C MET A 196 -0.08 -4.64 -14.67
N VAL A 197 -0.89 -4.99 -13.67
CA VAL A 197 -0.85 -6.27 -12.97
C VAL A 197 -1.95 -7.18 -13.50
N CYS A 198 -1.55 -8.32 -14.05
CA CYS A 198 -2.46 -9.34 -14.56
C CYS A 198 -3.33 -9.92 -13.44
N THR A 199 -4.62 -10.04 -13.71
CA THR A 199 -5.63 -10.52 -12.75
C THR A 199 -5.59 -12.02 -12.47
N HIS A 200 -4.72 -12.78 -13.17
CA HIS A 200 -4.47 -14.19 -12.87
C HIS A 200 -3.69 -14.36 -11.56
N LEU A 201 -2.40 -14.01 -11.58
CA LEU A 201 -1.45 -14.19 -10.45
C LEU A 201 -0.52 -12.99 -10.26
N GLY A 202 -0.79 -11.86 -10.91
CA GLY A 202 -0.08 -10.60 -10.67
C GLY A 202 1.16 -10.33 -11.52
N CYS A 203 1.40 -11.08 -12.59
CA CYS A 203 2.48 -10.77 -13.53
C CYS A 203 2.27 -9.44 -14.26
N LEU A 204 3.36 -8.76 -14.62
CA LEU A 204 3.30 -7.62 -15.53
C LEU A 204 3.06 -8.10 -16.96
N TYR A 205 2.00 -7.60 -17.60
CA TYR A 205 1.68 -7.88 -19.00
C TYR A 205 2.26 -6.80 -19.91
N LYS A 206 2.48 -7.15 -21.18
CA LYS A 206 3.00 -6.23 -22.21
C LYS A 206 1.94 -5.89 -23.24
N TRP A 207 2.06 -4.70 -23.84
CA TRP A 207 1.33 -4.37 -25.07
C TRP A 207 1.99 -5.09 -26.25
N GLU A 208 1.19 -5.80 -27.05
CA GLU A 208 1.63 -6.44 -28.29
C GLU A 208 1.06 -5.69 -29.49
N GLN A 209 1.93 -4.96 -30.20
CA GLN A 209 1.54 -4.11 -31.32
C GLN A 209 0.99 -4.93 -32.50
N ALA A 210 1.51 -6.14 -32.72
CA ALA A 210 1.09 -6.96 -33.85
C ALA A 210 -0.39 -7.37 -33.77
N ASN A 211 -0.90 -7.58 -32.55
CA ASN A 211 -2.24 -8.08 -32.29
C ASN A 211 -3.17 -7.01 -31.66
N ASN A 212 -2.68 -5.78 -31.47
CA ASN A 212 -3.40 -4.68 -30.80
C ASN A 212 -4.06 -5.08 -29.48
N ARG A 213 -3.35 -5.86 -28.66
CA ARG A 213 -3.88 -6.40 -27.41
C ARG A 213 -2.78 -6.53 -26.36
N PHE A 214 -3.17 -6.65 -25.10
CA PHE A 214 -2.25 -6.96 -24.02
C PHE A 214 -2.07 -8.46 -23.89
N GLU A 215 -0.83 -8.90 -23.75
CA GLU A 215 -0.48 -10.30 -23.58
C GLU A 215 0.40 -10.48 -22.32
N CYS A 216 -0.03 -11.39 -21.44
CA CYS A 216 0.69 -11.74 -20.23
C CYS A 216 1.69 -12.88 -20.51
N PRO A 217 3.02 -12.68 -20.38
CA PRO A 217 4.02 -13.68 -20.73
C PRO A 217 4.05 -14.91 -19.81
N CYS A 218 3.52 -14.80 -18.59
CA CYS A 218 3.57 -15.90 -17.62
C CYS A 218 2.72 -17.12 -18.00
N HIS A 219 1.47 -16.89 -18.41
CA HIS A 219 0.50 -17.97 -18.69
C HIS A 219 -0.39 -17.67 -19.91
N GLY A 220 -0.06 -16.65 -20.71
CA GLY A 220 -0.75 -16.37 -21.96
C GLY A 220 -2.13 -15.73 -21.84
N SER A 221 -2.49 -15.11 -20.70
CA SER A 221 -3.73 -14.34 -20.61
C SER A 221 -3.69 -13.14 -21.56
N LYS A 222 -4.77 -12.94 -22.32
CA LYS A 222 -4.87 -11.86 -23.32
C LYS A 222 -6.05 -10.95 -23.00
N PHE A 223 -5.83 -9.66 -23.18
CA PHE A 223 -6.82 -8.62 -22.90
C PHE A 223 -6.89 -7.63 -24.05
N THR A 224 -8.06 -7.08 -24.33
CA THR A 224 -8.22 -6.04 -25.37
C THR A 224 -7.47 -4.78 -24.98
N ARG A 225 -7.34 -3.84 -25.92
CA ARG A 225 -6.78 -2.51 -25.67
C ARG A 225 -7.49 -1.77 -24.53
N GLU A 226 -8.78 -1.97 -24.34
CA GLU A 226 -9.60 -1.37 -23.27
C GLU A 226 -9.47 -2.12 -21.93
N GLY A 227 -8.72 -3.23 -21.91
CA GLY A 227 -8.45 -4.06 -20.74
C GLY A 227 -9.45 -5.20 -20.50
N PHE A 228 -10.36 -5.46 -21.44
CA PHE A 228 -11.32 -6.54 -21.32
C PHE A 228 -10.68 -7.90 -21.53
N TYR A 229 -11.07 -8.90 -20.74
CA TYR A 229 -10.57 -10.26 -20.89
C TYR A 229 -10.98 -10.89 -22.23
N ILE A 230 -10.03 -11.51 -22.94
CA ILE A 230 -10.26 -12.26 -24.18
C ILE A 230 -10.11 -13.77 -23.92
N GLU A 231 -8.91 -14.20 -23.51
CA GLU A 231 -8.58 -15.61 -23.34
C GLU A 231 -7.47 -15.86 -22.31
N GLY A 232 -7.30 -17.13 -21.91
CA GLY A 232 -6.28 -17.59 -20.96
C GLY A 232 -6.81 -17.77 -19.53
N PRO A 233 -5.94 -18.02 -18.54
CA PRO A 233 -6.37 -18.42 -17.18
C PRO A 233 -6.83 -17.28 -16.27
N ALA A 234 -6.83 -16.03 -16.74
CA ALA A 234 -7.26 -14.90 -15.92
C ALA A 234 -8.78 -14.98 -15.63
N PRO A 235 -9.21 -14.82 -14.37
CA PRO A 235 -10.62 -14.99 -14.01
C PRO A 235 -11.50 -13.77 -14.37
N ARG A 236 -10.89 -12.63 -14.73
CA ARG A 236 -11.58 -11.35 -14.94
C ARG A 236 -10.74 -10.38 -15.78
N SER A 237 -11.38 -9.34 -16.29
CA SER A 237 -10.77 -8.21 -17.01
C SER A 237 -9.79 -7.43 -16.12
N LEU A 238 -8.93 -6.60 -16.73
CA LEU A 238 -7.93 -5.82 -16.02
C LEU A 238 -8.56 -4.80 -15.07
N ASP A 239 -7.85 -4.55 -13.96
CA ASP A 239 -8.22 -3.52 -13.00
C ASP A 239 -7.96 -2.14 -13.59
N THR A 240 -8.76 -1.15 -13.20
CA THR A 240 -8.60 0.23 -13.63
C THR A 240 -8.42 1.16 -12.43
N PHE A 241 -7.68 2.23 -12.60
CA PHE A 241 -7.61 3.32 -11.63
C PHE A 241 -8.59 4.42 -12.00
N VAL A 242 -9.10 5.11 -10.97
CA VAL A 242 -10.02 6.22 -11.16
C VAL A 242 -9.28 7.40 -11.77
N ILE A 243 -9.80 7.92 -12.88
CA ILE A 243 -9.32 9.14 -13.51
C ILE A 243 -10.24 10.30 -13.13
N SER A 244 -9.65 11.40 -12.67
CA SER A 244 -10.32 12.66 -12.38
C SER A 244 -9.76 13.75 -13.30
N ILE A 245 -10.64 14.48 -13.99
CA ILE A 245 -10.28 15.62 -14.83
C ILE A 245 -10.77 16.87 -14.11
N GLU A 246 -9.84 17.65 -13.54
CA GLU A 246 -10.15 18.89 -12.83
C GLU A 246 -9.37 20.05 -13.48
N GLY A 247 -10.06 21.12 -13.87
CA GLY A 247 -9.40 22.33 -14.39
C GLY A 247 -8.65 22.14 -15.73
N GLY A 248 -8.95 21.09 -16.50
CA GLY A 248 -8.25 20.75 -17.74
C GLY A 248 -6.98 19.92 -17.53
N GLU A 249 -6.70 19.49 -16.30
CA GLU A 249 -5.61 18.57 -15.97
C GLU A 249 -6.16 17.18 -15.63
N VAL A 250 -5.49 16.16 -16.15
CA VAL A 250 -5.86 14.75 -15.95
C VAL A 250 -5.02 14.20 -14.81
N ALA A 251 -5.71 13.72 -13.78
CA ALA A 251 -5.13 13.08 -12.63
C ALA A 251 -5.66 11.65 -12.48
N VAL A 252 -4.78 10.73 -12.08
CA VAL A 252 -5.11 9.31 -11.83
C VAL A 252 -4.87 8.98 -10.37
N ASP A 253 -5.92 8.54 -9.67
CA ASP A 253 -5.82 8.11 -8.28
C ASP A 253 -5.46 6.62 -8.22
N THR A 254 -4.18 6.33 -7.97
CA THR A 254 -3.68 4.94 -7.85
C THR A 254 -4.03 4.30 -6.50
N GLY A 255 -4.57 5.07 -5.54
CA GLY A 255 -5.09 4.55 -4.27
C GLY A 255 -6.47 3.93 -4.41
N LYS A 256 -7.23 4.30 -5.46
CA LYS A 256 -8.58 3.78 -5.74
C LYS A 256 -8.58 2.92 -6.99
N LYS A 257 -8.67 1.62 -6.77
CA LYS A 257 -8.71 0.61 -7.82
C LYS A 257 -10.13 0.08 -8.02
N GLU A 258 -10.62 0.15 -9.24
CA GLU A 258 -11.86 -0.49 -9.68
C GLU A 258 -11.55 -1.87 -10.25
N LEU A 259 -12.31 -2.88 -9.82
CA LEU A 259 -12.10 -4.25 -10.25
C LEU A 259 -12.71 -4.48 -11.64
N GLY A 260 -11.91 -5.03 -12.54
CA GLY A 260 -12.40 -5.45 -13.85
C GLY A 260 -13.47 -6.55 -13.76
N ALA A 261 -14.43 -6.51 -14.69
CA ALA A 261 -15.57 -7.43 -14.77
C ALA A 261 -15.12 -8.90 -14.91
N PRO A 262 -15.89 -9.88 -14.38
CA PRO A 262 -15.60 -11.31 -14.53
C PRO A 262 -15.39 -11.72 -15.98
N SER A 263 -14.57 -12.75 -16.23
CA SER A 263 -14.24 -13.18 -17.59
C SER A 263 -15.47 -13.67 -18.37
N ALA A 264 -16.44 -14.25 -17.66
CA ALA A 264 -17.70 -14.69 -18.24
C ALA A 264 -18.55 -13.51 -18.77
N ASP A 265 -18.46 -12.35 -18.12
CA ASP A 265 -19.25 -11.15 -18.41
C ASP A 265 -18.47 -10.14 -19.28
N SER A 266 -17.31 -10.54 -19.82
CA SER A 266 -16.44 -9.65 -20.58
C SER A 266 -17.07 -9.31 -21.94
N PRO A 267 -17.24 -8.01 -22.27
CA PRO A 267 -17.80 -7.61 -23.56
C PRO A 267 -16.88 -7.99 -24.73
N ALA A 268 -15.58 -8.15 -24.49
CA ALA A 268 -14.64 -8.62 -25.50
C ALA A 268 -14.91 -10.04 -26.01
N ARG A 269 -15.69 -10.86 -25.30
CA ARG A 269 -16.10 -12.18 -25.79
C ARG A 269 -17.17 -12.08 -26.90
N ALA A 270 -17.88 -10.96 -26.96
CA ALA A 270 -18.83 -10.66 -28.03
C ALA A 270 -18.17 -9.99 -29.24
N VAL A 271 -16.97 -9.42 -29.06
CA VAL A 271 -16.18 -8.80 -30.14
C VAL A 271 -15.23 -9.86 -30.70
N PRO A 272 -15.25 -10.16 -32.02
CA PRO A 272 -14.29 -11.09 -32.60
C PRO A 272 -12.86 -10.57 -32.40
N ALA A 273 -11.99 -11.43 -31.90
CA ALA A 273 -10.59 -11.15 -31.58
C ALA A 273 -9.73 -10.90 -32.83
#